data_AF-A0A9D6DP18-F1
#
_entry.id   AF-A0A9D6DP18-F1
#
_cell.length_a   1.000
_cell.length_b   1.000
_cell.length_c   1.000
_cell.angle_alpha   90.00
_cell.angle_beta   90.00
_cell.angle_gamma   90.00
#
_symmetry.space_group_name_H-M   'P 1'
#
loop_
_entity.id
_entity.type
_entity.pdbx_description
1 polymer ?
#
loop_
_entity_poly.entity_id
_entity_poly.type
_entity_poly.pdbx_seq_one_letter_code
_entity_poly.pdbx_strand_id
1 'polypeptide(L)' 'MILSLRDIQRSFWALSSGETLELLETNYKGLDESEVKRRRALFGRNAFEEKRRLSRLAIFLGQFKSP' A
#
# COMPACT_ATOMS: atom_id res chain seq x y z
N MET A 1 18.91 2.51 7.79
CA MET A 1 18.87 1.50 6.70
C MET A 1 17.81 2.00 5.72
N ILE A 2 17.44 1.26 4.68
CA ILE A 2 16.28 1.63 3.85
C ILE A 2 15.26 0.52 4.08
N LEU A 3 14.09 0.86 4.63
CA LEU A 3 12.98 -0.07 4.75
C LEU A 3 12.70 -0.76 3.42
N SER A 4 12.61 -2.08 3.45
CA SER A 4 12.32 -2.94 2.30
C SER A 4 10.96 -3.64 2.47
N LEU A 5 10.45 -4.22 1.38
CA LEU A 5 9.23 -5.04 1.42
C LEU A 5 9.36 -6.27 2.35
N ARG A 6 10.58 -6.71 2.68
CA ARG A 6 10.78 -7.85 3.58
C ARG A 6 10.60 -7.47 5.04
N ASP A 7 10.87 -6.22 5.38
CA ASP A 7 10.77 -5.74 6.76
C ASP A 7 9.31 -5.66 7.23
N ILE A 8 8.36 -5.52 6.29
CA ILE A 8 6.92 -5.57 6.54
C ILE A 8 6.32 -6.99 6.53
N GLN A 9 7.12 -8.04 6.32
CA GLN A 9 6.69 -9.44 6.41
C GLN A 9 6.99 -10.08 7.77
N ARG A 10 6.97 -9.29 8.85
CA ARG A 10 7.22 -9.75 10.22
C ARG A 10 5.93 -9.90 11.01
N SER A 11 5.98 -10.75 12.03
CA SER A 11 4.90 -10.94 12.99
C SER A 11 4.82 -9.77 13.96
N PHE A 12 4.32 -8.62 13.51
CA PHE A 12 4.26 -7.39 14.31
C PHE A 12 3.48 -7.55 15.63
N TRP A 13 2.54 -8.49 15.68
CA TRP A 13 1.78 -8.82 16.89
C TRP A 13 2.63 -9.48 18.00
N ALA A 14 3.85 -9.93 17.69
CA ALA A 14 4.76 -10.55 18.64
C ALA A 14 5.90 -9.62 19.07
N LEU A 15 5.97 -8.39 18.54
CA LEU A 15 6.99 -7.41 18.86
C LEU A 15 6.48 -6.43 19.92
N SER A 16 7.38 -5.98 20.79
CA SER A 16 7.13 -4.82 21.65
C SER A 16 7.02 -3.53 20.81
N SER A 17 6.51 -2.46 21.42
CA SER A 17 6.46 -1.16 20.76
C SER A 17 7.86 -0.65 20.39
N GLY A 18 8.86 -0.86 21.26
CA GLY A 18 10.24 -0.46 21.02
C GLY A 18 10.84 -1.16 19.80
N GLU A 19 10.74 -2.49 19.77
CA GLU A 19 11.21 -3.32 18.64
C GLU A 19 10.48 -2.95 17.34
N THR A 20 9.19 -2.65 17.41
CA THR A 20 8.40 -2.23 16.24
C THR A 20 8.89 -0.88 15.69
N LEU A 21 9.17 0.09 16.57
CA LEU A 21 9.65 1.42 16.16
C LEU A 21 11.05 1.34 15.56
N GLU A 22 11.93 0.53 16.15
CA GLU A 22 13.27 0.29 15.63
C GLU A 22 13.22 -0.38 14.25
N LEU A 23 12.44 -1.46 14.13
CA LEU A 23 12.25 -2.18 12.87
C LEU A 23 11.67 -1.29 11.77
N LEU A 24 10.67 -0.46 12.11
CA LEU A 24 10.01 0.46 11.17
C LEU A 24 10.75 1.78 11.00
N GLU A 25 11.96 1.90 11.55
CA GLU A 25 12.83 3.08 11.51
C GLU A 25 12.05 4.37 11.76
N THR A 26 11.25 4.37 12.82
CA THR A 26 10.40 5.50 13.19
C THR A 26 10.43 5.71 14.71
N ASN A 27 9.70 6.70 15.18
CA ASN A 27 9.65 7.03 16.60
C ASN A 27 8.22 7.42 16.99
N TYR A 28 8.01 7.66 18.29
CA TYR A 28 6.69 8.01 18.83
C TYR A 28 6.11 9.34 18.32
N LYS A 29 6.92 10.20 17.68
CA LYS A 29 6.47 11.42 17.02
C LYS A 29 6.08 11.21 15.55
N GLY A 30 6.28 9.99 15.02
CA GLY A 30 5.92 9.60 13.66
C GLY A 30 7.03 9.84 12.63
N LEU A 31 6.61 10.00 11.37
CA LEU A 31 7.48 10.19 10.22
C LEU A 31 7.50 11.65 9.78
N ASP A 32 8.66 12.11 9.31
CA ASP A 32 8.74 13.37 8.58
C ASP A 32 8.16 13.25 7.16
N GLU A 33 7.88 14.40 6.54
CA GLU A 33 7.29 14.44 5.20
C GLU A 33 8.17 13.81 4.12
N SER A 34 9.48 13.90 4.25
CA SER A 34 10.42 13.36 3.27
C SER A 34 10.36 11.83 3.26
N GLU A 35 10.24 11.24 4.45
CA GLU A 35 10.13 9.81 4.64
C GLU A 35 8.75 9.30 4.24
N VAL A 36 7.68 10.06 4.49
CA VAL A 36 6.35 9.75 3.94
C VAL A 36 6.37 9.70 2.41
N LYS A 37 7.01 10.67 1.75
CA LYS A 37 7.15 10.69 0.28
C LYS A 37 7.95 9.48 -0.21
N ARG A 38 9.06 9.16 0.45
CA ARG A 38 9.91 8.01 0.13
C ARG A 38 9.15 6.69 0.26
N ARG A 39 8.48 6.47 1.39
CA ARG A 39 7.70 5.23 1.64
C ARG A 39 6.53 5.09 0.67
N ARG A 40 5.84 6.18 0.33
CA ARG A 40 4.78 6.15 -0.70
C ARG A 40 5.31 5.77 -2.08
N ALA A 41 6.51 6.19 -2.44
CA ALA A 41 7.13 5.80 -3.71
C ALA A 41 7.52 4.31 -3.73
N LEU A 42 7.90 3.74 -2.58
CA LEU A 42 8.30 2.34 -2.45
C LEU A 42 7.11 1.38 -2.33
N PHE A 43 6.18 1.66 -1.42
CA PHE A 43 5.06 0.76 -1.06
C PHE A 43 3.77 1.08 -1.81
N GLY A 44 3.69 2.24 -2.46
CA GLY A 44 2.46 2.72 -3.10
C GLY A 44 1.48 3.36 -2.12
N ARG A 45 0.25 3.56 -2.60
CA ARG A 45 -0.85 4.09 -1.79
C ARG A 45 -1.51 2.97 -1.01
N ASN A 46 -1.85 3.24 0.26
CA ASN A 46 -2.71 2.35 1.04
C ASN A 46 -4.17 2.50 0.60
N ALA A 47 -4.47 2.01 -0.58
CA ALA A 47 -5.81 1.99 -1.16
C ALA A 47 -5.96 0.72 -1.99
N PHE A 48 -7.15 0.12 -1.96
CA PHE A 48 -7.49 -0.95 -2.89
C PHE A 48 -7.55 -0.40 -4.30
N GLU A 49 -7.01 -1.15 -5.25
CA GLU A 49 -7.17 -0.81 -6.67
C GLU A 49 -8.65 -0.84 -7.02
N GLU A 50 -9.13 0.25 -7.62
CA GLU A 50 -10.47 0.24 -8.18
C GLU A 50 -10.50 -0.74 -9.35
N LYS A 51 -11.43 -1.71 -9.28
CA LYS A 51 -11.71 -2.57 -10.42
C LYS A 51 -12.02 -1.70 -11.64
N ARG A 52 -11.42 -2.04 -12.78
CA ARG A 52 -11.74 -1.40 -14.06
C ARG A 52 -13.25 -1.46 -14.27
N ARG A 53 -13.91 -0.31 -14.13
CA ARG A 53 -15.34 -0.19 -14.42
C ARG A 53 -15.49 -0.29 -15.93
N LEU A 54 -16.39 -1.16 -16.38
CA LEU A 54 -16.78 -1.14 -17.79
C LEU A 54 -17.41 0.22 -18.09
N SER A 55 -16.94 0.86 -19.16
CA SER A 55 -17.57 2.09 -19.63
C SER A 55 -18.99 1.76 -20.13
N ARG A 56 -19.89 2.75 -20.10
CA ARG A 56 -21.25 2.59 -20.63
C ARG A 56 -21.26 2.09 -22.08
N LEU A 57 -20.32 2.58 -22.89
CA LEU A 57 -20.14 2.14 -24.27
C LEU A 57 -19.67 0.68 -24.36
N ALA A 58 -18.73 0.26 -23.51
CA ALA A 58 -18.28 -1.13 -23.46
C ALA A 58 -19.41 -2.08 -23.04
N ILE A 59 -20.27 -1.66 -22.11
CA ILE A 59 -21.47 -2.41 -21.70
C ILE A 59 -22.47 -2.51 -22.87
N PHE A 60 -22.71 -1.41 -23.58
CA PHE A 60 -23.63 -1.34 -24.73
C PHE A 60 -23.16 -2.23 -25.89
N LEU A 61 -21.90 -2.12 -26.31
CA LEU A 61 -21.35 -2.97 -27.38
C LEU A 61 -21.30 -4.44 -26.97
N GLY A 62 -21.15 -4.73 -25.68
CA GLY A 62 -21.21 -6.08 -25.13
C GLY A 62 -22.56 -6.78 -25.36
N GLN A 63 -23.67 -6.03 -25.52
CA GLN A 63 -25.00 -6.61 -25.74
C GLN A 63 -25.14 -7.31 -27.10
N PHE A 64 -24.35 -6.91 -28.10
CA PHE A 64 -24.36 -7.48 -29.46
C PHE A 64 -23.46 -8.71 -29.62
N LYS A 65 -22.85 -9.20 -28.53
CA LYS A 65 -21.98 -10.39 -28.54
C LYS A 65 -22.74 -11.71 -28.38
N SER A 66 -24.03 -11.67 -28.04
CA SER A 66 -24.91 -12.84 -28.01
C SER A 66 -25.83 -12.83 -29.26
N PRO A 67 -26.13 -13.99 -29.86
CA PRO A 67 -27.00 -14.10 -31.05
C PRO A 67 -28.41 -13.57 -30.81
#